data_AF-F3FFI4-F1
#
_entry.id   AF-F3FFI4-F1
#
_cell.length_a   1.000
_cell.length_b   1.000
_cell.length_c   1.000
_cell.angle_alpha   90.00
_cell.angle_beta   90.00
_cell.angle_gamma   90.00
#
_symmetry.space_group_name_H-M   'P 1'
#
loop_
_entity.id
_entity.type
_entity.pdbx_description
1 polymer ?
#
loop_
_entity_poly.entity_id
_entity_poly.type
_entity_poly.pdbx_seq_one_letter_code
_entity_poly.pdbx_strand_id
1 'polypeptide(L)'
;MTPKLLAYYLSCERVLNLIDNQGLPFHVQQSLLGLPVSMSSAILSNDVGAYVLKAISRGEIKTLQELQMDGGVRQGQSFIYNGKLRGKGFGFNNKTPALEMSTILPFPLENVKFSLEFSRSGLVNDTAYTRLSGPSNIFVFAYVVDVSEGSIRAIPIVIGDLVDSDAPFASSLSFGISLRPEEVEQFSAVDRRWTPSKSEFELMRTIPEKCVKDLICYLLDQQPQSDWGGEESDIFTSGMLVDGKRMTGAFLLKGPAKFHPMTPRNLGKNGDQIYRLFNVPTDIYVIQHCHSIEPSVRGTAEAFALRRMLTAPCRVMFIDGWDTARLLKAHGLWPKLSLG
;
A
#
# COMPACT_ATOMS: atom_id res chain seq x y z
N MET A 1 -15.02 2.47 -3.35
CA MET A 1 -13.66 2.49 -3.90
C MET A 1 -13.34 1.10 -4.41
N THR A 2 -13.39 0.93 -5.73
CA THR A 2 -13.06 -0.34 -6.38
C THR A 2 -11.82 -0.10 -7.24
N PRO A 3 -10.74 -0.87 -7.07
CA PRO A 3 -9.54 -0.71 -7.89
C PRO A 3 -9.84 -1.08 -9.35
N LYS A 4 -9.36 -0.24 -10.27
CA LYS A 4 -9.27 -0.54 -11.70
C LYS A 4 -7.79 -0.59 -12.10
N LEU A 5 -7.42 -1.57 -12.91
CA LEU A 5 -6.07 -1.74 -13.42
C LEU A 5 -5.99 -1.22 -14.86
N LEU A 6 -5.23 -0.16 -15.07
CA LEU A 6 -4.85 0.35 -16.38
C LEU A 6 -3.53 -0.30 -16.80
N ALA A 7 -3.59 -1.28 -17.69
CA ALA A 7 -2.41 -2.03 -18.13
C ALA A 7 -1.58 -1.22 -19.14
N TYR A 8 -0.26 -1.29 -18.98
CA TYR A 8 0.76 -0.83 -19.92
C TYR A 8 1.54 -2.00 -20.54
N TYR A 9 1.63 -3.11 -19.82
CA TYR A 9 2.17 -4.37 -20.30
C TYR A 9 1.23 -5.52 -19.92
N LEU A 10 1.01 -6.44 -20.86
CA LEU A 10 0.32 -7.71 -20.65
C LEU A 10 1.09 -8.84 -21.33
N SER A 11 1.33 -9.93 -20.58
CA SER A 11 1.69 -11.21 -21.16
C SER A 11 0.42 -11.96 -21.55
N CYS A 12 -0.15 -11.69 -22.74
CA CYS A 12 -1.47 -12.19 -23.14
C CYS A 12 -1.68 -13.69 -22.95
N GLU A 13 -0.70 -14.53 -23.31
CA GLU A 13 -0.76 -15.99 -23.11
C GLU A 13 -0.91 -16.37 -21.63
N ARG A 14 -0.11 -15.75 -20.75
CA ARG A 14 -0.18 -15.98 -19.30
C ARG A 14 -1.48 -15.46 -18.70
N VAL A 15 -1.96 -14.32 -19.20
CA VAL A 15 -3.25 -13.75 -18.80
C VAL A 15 -4.38 -14.70 -19.20
N LEU A 16 -4.38 -15.25 -20.41
CA LEU A 16 -5.36 -16.25 -20.85
C LEU A 16 -5.36 -17.46 -19.92
N ASN A 17 -4.19 -18.06 -19.67
CA ASN A 17 -4.07 -19.21 -18.77
C ASN A 17 -4.56 -18.91 -17.33
N LEU A 18 -4.37 -17.68 -16.87
CA LEU A 18 -4.82 -17.22 -15.56
C LEU A 18 -6.36 -17.08 -15.48
N ILE A 19 -7.00 -16.63 -16.55
CA ILE A 19 -8.41 -16.20 -16.54
C ILE A 19 -9.35 -17.11 -17.34
N ASP A 20 -8.86 -18.21 -17.92
CA ASP A 20 -9.59 -19.10 -18.84
C ASP A 20 -10.99 -19.51 -18.32
N ASN A 21 -11.12 -19.68 -17.00
CA ASN A 21 -12.36 -20.07 -16.33
C ASN A 21 -13.28 -18.90 -15.92
N GLN A 22 -13.06 -17.67 -16.42
CA GLN A 22 -13.83 -16.49 -16.02
C GLN A 22 -14.99 -16.13 -16.95
N GLY A 23 -15.21 -16.87 -18.05
CA GLY A 23 -16.26 -16.57 -19.02
C GLY A 23 -16.04 -15.21 -19.68
N LEU A 24 -14.89 -15.05 -20.35
CA LEU A 24 -14.52 -13.78 -20.97
C LEU A 24 -15.50 -13.40 -22.09
N PRO A 25 -15.86 -12.11 -22.22
CA PRO A 25 -16.52 -11.63 -23.41
C PRO A 25 -15.70 -11.94 -24.66
N PHE A 26 -16.38 -12.28 -25.75
CA PHE A 26 -15.75 -12.70 -27.00
C PHE A 26 -14.67 -11.72 -27.49
N HIS A 27 -14.93 -10.41 -27.43
CA HIS A 27 -13.97 -9.37 -27.86
C HIS A 27 -12.70 -9.34 -26.98
N VAL A 28 -12.82 -9.57 -25.66
CA VAL A 28 -11.67 -9.64 -24.75
C VAL A 28 -10.81 -10.87 -25.06
N GLN A 29 -11.45 -12.02 -25.27
CA GLN A 29 -10.76 -13.25 -25.63
C GLN A 29 -10.03 -13.12 -26.97
N GLN A 30 -10.68 -12.54 -27.98
CA GLN A 30 -10.07 -12.29 -29.30
C GLN A 30 -8.87 -11.34 -29.21
N SER A 31 -8.98 -10.24 -28.46
CA SER A 31 -7.88 -9.30 -28.22
C SER A 31 -6.68 -9.99 -27.55
N LEU A 32 -6.90 -10.86 -26.56
CA LEU A 32 -5.84 -11.61 -25.90
C LEU A 32 -5.19 -12.68 -26.81
N LEU A 33 -5.95 -13.27 -27.72
CA LEU A 33 -5.43 -14.19 -28.74
C LEU A 33 -4.68 -13.47 -29.88
N GLY A 34 -4.62 -12.14 -29.87
CA GLY A 34 -4.01 -11.33 -30.93
C GLY A 34 -4.83 -11.30 -32.22
N LEU A 35 -6.11 -11.66 -32.15
CA LEU A 35 -7.02 -11.62 -33.29
C LEU A 35 -7.49 -10.19 -33.55
N PRO A 36 -7.80 -9.83 -34.81
CA PRO A 36 -8.17 -8.46 -35.16
C PRO A 36 -9.52 -8.07 -34.54
N VAL A 37 -9.48 -7.11 -33.61
CA VAL A 37 -10.65 -6.54 -32.94
C VAL A 37 -10.53 -5.01 -32.97
N SER A 38 -11.64 -4.32 -33.24
CA SER A 38 -11.69 -2.86 -33.10
C SER A 38 -11.32 -2.45 -31.66
N MET A 39 -10.50 -1.40 -31.51
CA MET A 39 -10.08 -0.90 -30.19
C MET A 39 -9.32 -1.91 -29.33
N SER A 40 -8.65 -2.90 -29.92
CA SER A 40 -7.92 -3.95 -29.17
C SER A 40 -6.95 -3.38 -28.12
N SER A 41 -6.21 -2.30 -28.43
CA SER A 41 -5.33 -1.61 -27.46
C SER A 41 -6.10 -1.08 -26.23
N ALA A 42 -7.29 -0.50 -26.44
CA ALA A 42 -8.11 0.00 -25.34
C ALA A 42 -8.68 -1.14 -24.49
N ILE A 43 -9.13 -2.24 -25.13
CA ILE A 43 -9.61 -3.45 -24.44
C ILE A 43 -8.51 -4.05 -23.56
N LEU A 44 -7.33 -4.27 -24.14
CA LEU A 44 -6.17 -4.79 -23.42
C LEU A 44 -5.76 -3.86 -22.27
N SER A 45 -5.78 -2.55 -22.48
CA SER A 45 -5.36 -1.60 -21.44
C SER A 45 -6.40 -1.43 -20.31
N ASN A 46 -7.70 -1.47 -20.61
CA ASN A 46 -8.74 -1.08 -19.64
C ASN A 46 -9.61 -2.25 -19.15
N ASP A 47 -9.98 -3.17 -20.04
CA ASP A 47 -11.04 -4.14 -19.75
C ASP A 47 -10.45 -5.42 -19.15
N VAL A 48 -9.29 -5.86 -19.66
CA VAL A 48 -8.56 -7.03 -19.14
C VAL A 48 -8.20 -6.87 -17.67
N GLY A 49 -7.92 -5.64 -17.23
CA GLY A 49 -7.51 -5.33 -15.87
C GLY A 49 -8.47 -5.86 -14.80
N ALA A 50 -9.79 -5.78 -15.02
CA ALA A 50 -10.78 -6.27 -14.06
C ALA A 50 -10.70 -7.79 -13.85
N TYR A 51 -10.47 -8.57 -14.92
CA TYR A 51 -10.34 -10.02 -14.86
C TYR A 51 -9.04 -10.46 -14.18
N VAL A 52 -7.97 -9.70 -14.41
CA VAL A 52 -6.67 -9.91 -13.75
C VAL A 52 -6.80 -9.64 -12.25
N LEU A 53 -7.36 -8.50 -11.84
CA LEU A 53 -7.55 -8.20 -10.41
C LEU A 53 -8.46 -9.25 -9.73
N LYS A 54 -9.50 -9.72 -10.42
CA LYS A 54 -10.36 -10.80 -9.93
C LYS A 54 -9.61 -12.13 -9.77
N ALA A 55 -8.70 -12.45 -10.69
CA ALA A 55 -7.85 -13.65 -10.57
C ALA A 55 -6.88 -13.54 -9.38
N ILE A 56 -6.24 -12.38 -9.22
CA ILE A 56 -5.33 -12.10 -8.10
C ILE A 56 -6.05 -12.23 -6.77
N SER A 57 -7.26 -11.67 -6.67
CA SER A 57 -8.11 -11.76 -5.48
C SER A 57 -8.48 -13.21 -5.15
N ARG A 58 -8.96 -13.98 -6.13
CA ARG A 58 -9.35 -15.40 -5.97
C ARG A 58 -8.19 -16.32 -5.66
N GLY A 59 -7.01 -16.07 -6.25
CA GLY A 59 -5.79 -16.84 -6.00
C GLY A 59 -5.10 -16.47 -4.70
N GLU A 60 -5.67 -15.55 -3.94
CA GLU A 60 -5.14 -15.01 -2.70
C GLU A 60 -3.69 -14.51 -2.78
N ILE A 61 -3.31 -13.98 -3.96
CA ILE A 61 -1.93 -13.64 -4.28
C ILE A 61 -1.41 -12.56 -3.34
N LYS A 62 -0.38 -12.91 -2.57
CA LYS A 62 0.28 -12.04 -1.59
C LYS A 62 1.15 -10.97 -2.25
N THR A 63 1.38 -9.88 -1.52
CA THR A 63 2.42 -8.92 -1.90
C THR A 63 3.82 -9.53 -1.74
N LEU A 64 4.80 -8.99 -2.45
CA LEU A 64 6.20 -9.41 -2.29
C LEU A 64 6.69 -9.22 -0.85
N GLN A 65 6.24 -8.17 -0.18
CA GLN A 65 6.50 -7.87 1.23
C GLN A 65 5.90 -8.94 2.14
N GLU A 66 4.64 -9.33 1.92
CA GLU A 66 3.99 -10.41 2.69
C GLU A 66 4.69 -11.75 2.51
N LEU A 67 5.09 -12.11 1.28
CA LEU A 67 5.82 -13.36 1.04
C LEU A 67 7.12 -13.42 1.86
N GLN A 68 7.83 -12.30 1.98
CA GLN A 68 9.02 -12.25 2.81
C GLN A 68 8.72 -12.45 4.30
N MET A 69 7.59 -11.91 4.79
CA MET A 69 7.15 -12.14 6.18
C MET A 69 6.66 -13.57 6.40
N ASP A 70 6.07 -14.19 5.38
CA ASP A 70 5.46 -15.52 5.42
C ASP A 70 6.40 -16.62 4.90
N GLY A 71 7.59 -16.70 5.49
CA GLY A 71 8.52 -17.80 5.22
C GLY A 71 9.36 -17.64 3.94
N GLY A 72 9.48 -16.41 3.43
CA GLY A 72 10.44 -16.01 2.40
C GLY A 72 9.93 -16.16 0.96
N VAL A 73 10.51 -15.37 0.06
CA VAL A 73 10.23 -15.41 -1.38
C VAL A 73 10.88 -16.65 -2.02
N ARG A 74 10.13 -17.39 -2.83
CA ARG A 74 10.58 -18.64 -3.48
C ARG A 74 10.33 -18.61 -4.99
N GLN A 75 11.16 -19.34 -5.72
CA GLN A 75 11.00 -19.54 -7.16
C GLN A 75 9.63 -20.17 -7.49
N GLY A 76 9.01 -19.70 -8.58
CA GLY A 76 7.69 -20.14 -9.04
C GLY A 76 6.51 -19.46 -8.34
N GLN A 77 6.73 -18.73 -7.24
CA GLN A 77 5.65 -18.04 -6.55
C GLN A 77 5.15 -16.83 -7.34
N SER A 78 3.83 -16.70 -7.44
CA SER A 78 3.19 -15.49 -7.93
C SER A 78 3.04 -14.46 -6.82
N PHE A 79 3.18 -13.18 -7.16
CA PHE A 79 3.10 -12.08 -6.22
C PHE A 79 2.60 -10.80 -6.88
N ILE A 80 2.08 -9.89 -6.05
CA ILE A 80 1.86 -8.51 -6.45
C ILE A 80 2.91 -7.59 -5.82
N TYR A 81 3.25 -6.51 -6.53
CA TYR A 81 4.10 -5.45 -6.02
C TYR A 81 3.56 -4.11 -6.50
N ASN A 82 3.49 -3.13 -5.60
CA ASN A 82 3.16 -1.77 -5.95
C ASN A 82 4.20 -0.85 -5.33
N GLY A 83 4.94 -0.13 -6.17
CA GLY A 83 6.00 0.72 -5.69
C GLY A 83 6.91 1.24 -6.80
N LYS A 84 7.99 1.89 -6.39
CA LYS A 84 8.95 2.50 -7.31
C LYS A 84 9.71 1.42 -8.07
N LEU A 85 9.74 1.57 -9.40
CA LEU A 85 10.60 0.84 -10.32
C LEU A 85 11.23 1.83 -11.30
N ARG A 86 12.39 1.48 -11.84
CA ARG A 86 13.05 2.22 -12.92
C ARG A 86 13.10 1.37 -14.17
N GLY A 87 12.45 1.82 -15.24
CA GLY A 87 12.52 1.19 -16.54
C GLY A 87 13.82 1.50 -17.29
N LYS A 88 14.35 0.49 -17.96
CA LYS A 88 15.52 0.53 -18.85
C LYS A 88 15.19 -0.14 -20.18
N GLY A 89 15.89 0.27 -21.23
CA GLY A 89 15.73 -0.30 -22.56
C GLY A 89 14.63 0.33 -23.43
N PHE A 90 14.01 1.42 -22.97
CA PHE A 90 12.97 2.19 -23.68
C PHE A 90 13.52 3.26 -24.64
N GLY A 91 14.85 3.40 -24.76
CA GLY A 91 15.45 4.37 -25.67
C GLY A 91 15.28 3.98 -27.14
N PHE A 92 15.10 4.97 -28.01
CA PHE A 92 14.93 4.80 -29.47
C PHE A 92 16.04 3.95 -30.12
N ASN A 93 17.27 4.07 -29.63
CA ASN A 93 18.42 3.35 -30.15
C ASN A 93 18.52 1.90 -29.64
N ASN A 94 17.73 1.51 -28.65
CA ASN A 94 17.77 0.15 -28.14
C ASN A 94 17.04 -0.78 -29.12
N LYS A 95 17.76 -1.73 -29.72
CA LYS A 95 17.19 -2.74 -30.63
C LYS A 95 16.85 -4.07 -29.94
N THR A 96 17.16 -4.23 -28.65
CA THR A 96 16.86 -5.48 -27.94
C THR A 96 15.34 -5.66 -27.80
N PRO A 97 14.79 -6.85 -28.06
CA PRO A 97 13.37 -7.10 -27.82
C PRO A 97 13.01 -7.11 -26.32
N ALA A 98 14.01 -7.26 -25.45
CA ALA A 98 13.86 -7.25 -23.99
C ALA A 98 13.90 -5.82 -23.42
N LEU A 99 13.05 -5.62 -22.41
CA LEU A 99 12.96 -4.47 -21.52
C LEU A 99 13.17 -4.93 -20.08
N GLU A 100 13.65 -4.04 -19.23
CA GLU A 100 13.87 -4.31 -17.81
C GLU A 100 13.23 -3.21 -16.96
N MET A 101 12.59 -3.58 -15.86
CA MET A 101 12.29 -2.68 -14.76
C MET A 101 12.96 -3.18 -13.48
N SER A 102 13.61 -2.29 -12.73
CA SER A 102 14.34 -2.70 -11.52
C SER A 102 14.28 -1.67 -10.40
N THR A 103 14.52 -2.14 -9.18
CA THR A 103 14.70 -1.30 -7.98
C THR A 103 15.56 -2.04 -6.94
N ILE A 104 15.96 -1.31 -5.89
CA ILE A 104 16.37 -1.93 -4.63
C ILE A 104 15.15 -1.92 -3.72
N LEU A 105 14.79 -3.08 -3.21
CA LEU A 105 13.58 -3.23 -2.42
C LEU A 105 13.71 -2.55 -1.06
N PRO A 106 12.62 -1.93 -0.57
CA PRO A 106 12.54 -1.48 0.81
C PRO A 106 12.37 -2.68 1.75
N PHE A 107 12.31 -2.38 3.05
CA PHE A 107 11.86 -3.34 4.05
C PHE A 107 10.57 -4.06 3.64
N PRO A 108 10.41 -5.38 3.92
CA PRO A 108 11.33 -6.28 4.62
C PRO A 108 12.47 -6.87 3.77
N LEU A 109 12.58 -6.48 2.50
CA LEU A 109 13.56 -7.00 1.54
C LEU A 109 14.72 -6.02 1.33
N GLU A 110 15.18 -5.37 2.41
CA GLU A 110 16.20 -4.31 2.33
C GLU A 110 17.46 -4.78 1.59
N ASN A 111 17.98 -3.93 0.72
CA ASN A 111 19.18 -4.18 -0.09
C ASN A 111 19.07 -5.34 -1.10
N VAL A 112 17.88 -5.90 -1.32
CA VAL A 112 17.64 -6.90 -2.37
C VAL A 112 17.39 -6.19 -3.69
N LYS A 113 18.18 -6.52 -4.72
CA LYS A 113 17.92 -6.06 -6.09
C LYS A 113 16.74 -6.82 -6.66
N PHE A 114 15.68 -6.10 -7.03
CA PHE A 114 14.52 -6.67 -7.71
C PHE A 114 14.52 -6.25 -9.18
N SER A 115 14.36 -7.21 -10.08
CA SER A 115 14.27 -6.96 -11.52
C SER A 115 13.15 -7.76 -12.20
N LEU A 116 12.52 -7.11 -13.17
CA LEU A 116 11.49 -7.63 -14.04
C LEU A 116 12.00 -7.57 -15.48
N GLU A 117 12.06 -8.71 -16.15
CA GLU A 117 12.45 -8.80 -17.56
C GLU A 117 11.24 -9.16 -18.42
N PHE A 118 11.02 -8.43 -19.51
CA PHE A 118 9.85 -8.65 -20.37
C PHE A 118 10.07 -8.19 -21.81
N SER A 119 9.25 -8.73 -22.72
CA SER A 119 9.29 -8.41 -24.15
C SER A 119 8.53 -7.12 -24.47
N ARG A 120 9.04 -6.34 -25.43
CA ARG A 120 8.33 -5.20 -26.05
C ARG A 120 6.99 -5.58 -26.66
N SER A 121 6.84 -6.83 -27.12
CA SER A 121 5.61 -7.31 -27.74
C SER A 121 4.40 -7.33 -26.79
N GLY A 122 4.62 -7.27 -25.47
CA GLY A 122 3.54 -7.21 -24.50
C GLY A 122 3.08 -5.79 -24.15
N LEU A 123 3.68 -4.74 -24.73
CA LEU A 123 3.21 -3.37 -24.51
C LEU A 123 1.87 -3.16 -25.21
N VAL A 124 0.89 -2.61 -24.51
CA VAL A 124 -0.51 -2.58 -24.98
C VAL A 124 -0.94 -1.25 -25.60
N ASN A 125 -0.16 -0.18 -25.42
CA ASN A 125 -0.44 1.15 -25.97
C ASN A 125 0.86 1.98 -26.10
N ASP A 126 0.81 3.08 -26.86
CA ASP A 126 1.97 3.96 -27.06
C ASP A 126 2.38 4.70 -25.78
N THR A 127 1.41 4.97 -24.90
CA THR A 127 1.67 5.63 -23.61
C THR A 127 2.48 4.76 -22.66
N ALA A 128 2.49 3.43 -22.85
CA ALA A 128 3.30 2.49 -22.08
C ALA A 128 4.79 2.82 -22.18
N TYR A 129 5.28 3.23 -23.36
CA TYR A 129 6.69 3.61 -23.52
C TYR A 129 7.06 4.78 -22.62
N THR A 130 6.24 5.83 -22.62
CA THR A 130 6.48 7.02 -21.80
C THR A 130 6.31 6.73 -20.32
N ARG A 131 5.29 5.96 -19.94
CA ARG A 131 4.96 5.69 -18.53
C ARG A 131 5.93 4.72 -17.85
N LEU A 132 6.41 3.71 -18.58
CA LEU A 132 7.32 2.69 -18.06
C LEU A 132 8.79 3.11 -18.14
N SER A 133 9.11 4.15 -18.93
CA SER A 133 10.48 4.67 -19.04
C SER A 133 10.87 5.47 -17.79
N GLY A 134 12.05 5.17 -17.24
CA GLY A 134 12.57 5.89 -16.07
C GLY A 134 11.84 5.51 -14.76
N PRO A 135 11.95 6.34 -13.72
CA PRO A 135 11.33 6.09 -12.42
C PRO A 135 9.81 6.25 -12.44
N SER A 136 9.08 5.22 -12.05
CA SER A 136 7.62 5.25 -11.90
C SER A 136 7.17 4.45 -10.69
N ASN A 137 6.11 4.91 -10.02
CA ASN A 137 5.32 4.07 -9.11
C ASN A 137 4.35 3.28 -9.96
N ILE A 138 4.39 1.95 -9.86
CA ILE A 138 3.58 1.09 -10.71
C ILE A 138 3.18 -0.21 -10.00
N PHE A 139 2.03 -0.72 -10.39
CA PHE A 139 1.55 -2.03 -9.99
C PHE A 139 2.09 -3.11 -10.92
N VAL A 140 2.49 -4.23 -10.31
CA VAL A 140 3.02 -5.41 -10.98
C VAL A 140 2.31 -6.63 -10.42
N PHE A 141 1.85 -7.50 -11.31
CA PHE A 141 1.54 -8.89 -11.00
C PHE A 141 2.50 -9.78 -11.79
N ALA A 142 3.27 -10.62 -11.09
CA ALA A 142 4.39 -11.37 -11.65
C ALA A 142 4.57 -12.71 -10.94
N TYR A 143 5.46 -13.54 -11.47
CA TYR A 143 5.98 -14.71 -10.75
C TYR A 143 7.50 -14.66 -10.68
N VAL A 144 8.03 -15.19 -9.58
CA VAL A 144 9.46 -15.26 -9.30
C VAL A 144 10.08 -16.34 -10.18
N VAL A 145 11.12 -15.97 -10.93
CA VAL A 145 11.87 -16.94 -11.75
C VAL A 145 13.15 -17.40 -11.08
N ASP A 146 13.70 -16.59 -10.18
CA ASP A 146 14.99 -16.86 -9.56
C ASP A 146 15.13 -16.03 -8.28
N VAL A 147 15.70 -16.65 -7.25
CA VAL A 147 16.02 -16.02 -5.96
C VAL A 147 17.46 -16.36 -5.62
N SER A 148 18.31 -15.35 -5.58
CA SER A 148 19.72 -15.49 -5.22
C SER A 148 20.03 -14.65 -3.98
N GLU A 149 21.23 -14.80 -3.44
CA GLU A 149 21.72 -13.88 -2.40
C GLU A 149 21.67 -12.43 -2.94
N GLY A 150 20.89 -11.58 -2.27
CA GLY A 150 20.74 -10.16 -2.62
C GLY A 150 19.98 -9.86 -3.91
N SER A 151 19.33 -10.84 -4.57
CA SER A 151 18.53 -10.54 -5.76
C SER A 151 17.29 -11.41 -5.96
N ILE A 152 16.24 -10.80 -6.49
CA ILE A 152 15.01 -11.47 -6.92
C ILE A 152 14.75 -11.08 -8.37
N ARG A 153 14.65 -12.08 -9.25
CA ARG A 153 14.23 -11.88 -10.64
C ARG A 153 12.83 -12.43 -10.83
N ALA A 154 12.02 -11.70 -11.58
CA ALA A 154 10.64 -12.07 -11.86
C ALA A 154 10.26 -11.80 -13.31
N ILE A 155 9.23 -12.49 -13.80
CA ILE A 155 8.62 -12.23 -15.10
C ILE A 155 7.22 -11.65 -14.85
N PRO A 156 6.91 -10.45 -15.36
CA PRO A 156 5.60 -9.85 -15.20
C PRO A 156 4.55 -10.60 -16.03
N ILE A 157 3.37 -10.74 -15.45
CA ILE A 157 2.13 -11.08 -16.15
C ILE A 157 1.44 -9.79 -16.59
N VAL A 158 1.37 -8.80 -15.69
CA VAL A 158 0.84 -7.46 -15.94
C VAL A 158 1.71 -6.39 -15.28
N ILE A 159 1.89 -5.25 -15.97
CA ILE A 159 2.40 -4.01 -15.38
C ILE A 159 1.41 -2.90 -15.74
N GLY A 160 0.98 -2.11 -14.75
CA GLY A 160 -0.06 -1.12 -14.93
C GLY A 160 -0.20 -0.15 -13.76
N ASP A 161 -1.06 0.84 -13.91
CA ASP A 161 -1.47 1.71 -12.81
C ASP A 161 -2.75 1.19 -12.17
N LEU A 162 -2.82 1.23 -10.84
CA LEU A 162 -4.07 1.09 -10.11
C LEU A 162 -4.71 2.48 -9.97
N VAL A 163 -5.96 2.58 -10.40
CA VAL A 163 -6.74 3.82 -10.36
C VAL A 163 -8.09 3.54 -9.68
N ASP A 164 -8.67 4.57 -9.08
CA ASP A 164 -10.02 4.47 -8.54
C ASP A 164 -11.06 4.46 -9.67
N SER A 165 -11.96 3.47 -9.66
CA SER A 165 -13.03 3.34 -10.67
C SER A 165 -13.92 4.58 -10.79
N ASP A 166 -14.05 5.32 -9.68
CA ASP A 166 -15.00 6.42 -9.52
C ASP A 166 -14.35 7.80 -9.77
N ALA A 167 -13.05 7.83 -10.05
CA ALA A 167 -12.31 9.08 -10.20
C ALA A 167 -12.31 9.59 -11.67
N PRO A 168 -12.46 10.91 -11.91
CA PRO A 168 -12.36 11.49 -13.25
C PRO A 168 -10.98 11.23 -13.87
N PHE A 169 -10.97 10.75 -15.11
CA PHE A 169 -9.83 10.25 -15.90
C PHE A 169 -8.56 11.12 -15.90
N ALA A 170 -8.67 12.42 -15.56
CA ALA A 170 -7.58 13.38 -15.59
C ALA A 170 -6.86 13.61 -14.24
N SER A 171 -7.33 13.04 -13.12
CA SER A 171 -6.85 13.43 -11.77
C SER A 171 -6.29 12.32 -10.88
N SER A 172 -6.35 11.04 -11.27
CA SER A 172 -6.20 9.93 -10.33
C SER A 172 -5.28 8.81 -10.86
N LEU A 173 -3.98 9.11 -10.97
CA LEU A 173 -2.94 8.06 -10.93
C LEU A 173 -2.55 7.68 -9.49
N SER A 174 -3.31 8.18 -8.51
CA SER A 174 -3.20 7.80 -7.10
C SER A 174 -4.42 6.97 -6.71
N PHE A 175 -4.19 5.71 -6.36
CA PHE A 175 -5.19 4.84 -5.74
C PHE A 175 -5.39 5.24 -4.28
N GLY A 176 -6.62 5.56 -3.88
CA GLY A 176 -6.98 6.19 -2.60
C GLY A 176 -6.91 5.32 -1.35
N ILE A 177 -5.84 4.55 -1.15
CA ILE A 177 -5.64 3.74 0.07
C ILE A 177 -5.45 4.64 1.30
N SER A 178 -4.83 5.80 1.12
CA SER A 178 -4.49 6.70 2.23
C SER A 178 -5.71 7.49 2.70
N LEU A 179 -5.94 7.48 4.01
CA LEU A 179 -6.91 8.32 4.71
C LEU A 179 -6.15 9.29 5.61
N ARG A 180 -6.51 10.57 5.56
CA ARG A 180 -5.89 11.59 6.40
C ARG A 180 -6.68 11.76 7.71
N PRO A 181 -6.02 12.13 8.82
CA PRO A 181 -6.71 12.33 10.11
C PRO A 181 -7.90 13.29 10.03
N GLU A 182 -7.81 14.36 9.23
CA GLU A 182 -8.89 15.34 9.07
C GLU A 182 -10.15 14.80 8.38
N GLU A 183 -10.05 13.65 7.71
CA GLU A 183 -11.18 12.99 7.05
C GLU A 183 -11.98 12.12 8.03
N VAL A 184 -11.50 11.98 9.26
CA VAL A 184 -12.19 11.30 10.37
C VAL A 184 -12.84 12.35 11.26
N GLU A 185 -14.17 12.30 11.40
CA GLU A 185 -14.94 13.32 12.11
C GLU A 185 -14.50 13.49 13.57
N GLN A 186 -14.16 12.38 14.24
CA GLN A 186 -13.65 12.40 15.62
C GLN A 186 -12.34 13.19 15.77
N PHE A 187 -11.57 13.37 14.69
CA PHE A 187 -10.29 14.08 14.70
C PHE A 187 -10.38 15.48 14.06
N SER A 188 -11.59 15.93 13.70
CA SER A 188 -11.85 17.20 13.01
C SER A 188 -11.52 18.45 13.84
N ALA A 189 -11.44 18.33 15.17
CA ALA A 189 -11.13 19.44 16.09
C ALA A 189 -9.66 19.93 16.00
N VAL A 190 -8.79 19.22 15.27
CA VAL A 190 -7.37 19.53 15.13
C VAL A 190 -7.14 20.83 14.35
N ASP A 191 -6.47 21.81 14.98
CA ASP A 191 -5.93 22.99 14.29
C ASP A 191 -4.61 22.67 13.59
N ARG A 192 -4.66 22.55 12.25
CA ARG A 192 -3.49 22.28 11.40
C ARG A 192 -2.55 23.46 11.23
N ARG A 193 -3.00 24.68 11.52
CA ARG A 193 -2.15 25.88 11.43
C ARG A 193 -1.15 25.90 12.58
N TRP A 194 -1.49 25.26 13.69
CA TRP A 194 -0.57 25.07 14.78
C TRP A 194 0.36 23.88 14.54
N THR A 195 1.64 24.11 14.80
CA THR A 195 2.68 23.09 14.87
C THR A 195 3.60 23.49 16.03
N PRO A 196 3.94 22.58 16.95
CA PRO A 196 4.90 22.91 18.00
C PRO A 196 6.24 23.31 17.39
N SER A 197 6.96 24.22 18.04
CA SER A 197 8.37 24.45 17.74
C SER A 197 9.18 23.18 18.01
N LYS A 198 10.41 23.12 17.51
CA LYS A 198 11.29 21.96 17.74
C LYS A 198 11.50 21.65 19.23
N SER A 199 11.66 22.68 20.07
CA SER A 199 11.80 22.52 21.52
C SER A 199 10.51 22.08 22.20
N GLU A 200 9.36 22.56 21.74
CA GLU A 200 8.05 22.09 22.23
C GLU A 200 7.78 20.65 21.80
N PHE A 201 8.20 20.25 20.59
CA PHE A 201 8.00 18.89 20.10
C PHE A 201 8.73 17.85 20.96
N GLU A 202 9.87 18.19 21.57
CA GLU A 202 10.57 17.31 22.52
C GLU A 202 9.71 16.93 23.74
N LEU A 203 8.67 17.71 24.07
CA LEU A 203 7.72 17.36 25.13
C LEU A 203 6.93 16.08 24.80
N MET A 204 6.82 15.68 23.52
CA MET A 204 6.21 14.39 23.15
C MET A 204 6.89 13.20 23.84
N ARG A 205 8.16 13.33 24.22
CA ARG A 205 8.90 12.30 24.96
C ARG A 205 8.31 12.01 26.34
N THR A 206 7.63 12.97 26.95
CA THR A 206 7.05 12.83 28.29
C THR A 206 5.63 12.30 28.27
N ILE A 207 5.02 12.15 27.09
CA ILE A 207 3.62 11.77 26.93
C ILE A 207 3.53 10.24 26.83
N PRO A 208 2.98 9.54 27.84
CA PRO A 208 2.89 8.09 27.81
C PRO A 208 1.96 7.63 26.68
N GLU A 209 2.24 6.46 26.11
CA GLU A 209 1.36 5.80 25.12
C GLU A 209 -0.08 5.70 25.65
N LYS A 210 -0.24 5.38 26.94
CA LYS A 210 -1.53 5.33 27.62
C LYS A 210 -2.33 6.64 27.50
N CYS A 211 -1.68 7.80 27.60
CA CYS A 211 -2.35 9.09 27.45
C CYS A 211 -2.96 9.25 26.05
N VAL A 212 -2.23 8.81 25.02
CA VAL A 212 -2.71 8.82 23.64
C VAL A 212 -3.83 7.80 23.44
N LYS A 213 -3.67 6.58 23.98
CA LYS A 213 -4.70 5.52 23.93
C LYS A 213 -6.01 5.98 24.60
N ASP A 214 -5.92 6.58 25.78
CA ASP A 214 -7.06 7.12 26.52
C ASP A 214 -7.75 8.24 25.73
N LEU A 215 -6.99 9.18 25.14
CA LEU A 215 -7.54 10.25 24.30
C LEU A 215 -8.27 9.67 23.08
N ILE A 216 -7.65 8.75 22.34
CA ILE A 216 -8.27 8.15 21.15
C ILE A 216 -9.55 7.39 21.53
N CYS A 217 -9.54 6.63 22.63
CA CYS A 217 -10.74 5.93 23.12
C CYS A 217 -11.85 6.91 23.51
N TYR A 218 -11.50 8.02 24.20
CA TYR A 218 -12.45 9.09 24.51
C TYR A 218 -13.08 9.69 23.24
N LEU A 219 -12.28 9.98 22.21
CA LEU A 219 -12.79 10.52 20.95
C LEU A 219 -13.69 9.55 20.19
N LEU A 220 -13.46 8.25 20.35
CA LEU A 220 -14.25 7.18 19.75
C LEU A 220 -15.45 6.74 20.61
N ASP A 221 -15.71 7.42 21.74
CA ASP A 221 -16.77 7.08 22.71
C ASP A 221 -16.67 5.63 23.21
N GLN A 222 -15.47 5.19 23.56
CA GLN A 222 -15.22 3.84 24.09
C GLN A 222 -14.22 3.83 25.24
N GLN A 223 -14.18 2.71 25.97
CA GLN A 223 -13.22 2.50 27.06
C GLN A 223 -11.93 1.82 26.54
N PRO A 224 -10.75 2.17 27.07
CA PRO A 224 -9.50 1.49 26.74
C PRO A 224 -9.54 0.01 27.12
N GLN A 225 -9.10 -0.86 26.21
CA GLN A 225 -8.93 -2.29 26.47
C GLN A 225 -7.59 -2.54 27.20
N SER A 226 -7.56 -3.56 28.07
CA SER A 226 -6.33 -3.99 28.75
C SER A 226 -5.40 -4.72 27.79
N ASP A 227 -4.10 -4.41 27.88
CA ASP A 227 -3.07 -5.03 27.04
C ASP A 227 -2.88 -6.49 27.44
N TRP A 228 -2.86 -7.40 26.45
CA TRP A 228 -2.54 -8.81 26.69
C TRP A 228 -1.61 -9.36 25.60
N GLY A 229 -0.82 -10.38 25.97
CA GLY A 229 0.23 -10.96 25.14
C GLY A 229 -0.31 -11.74 23.94
N GLY A 230 -0.79 -11.02 22.93
CA GLY A 230 -1.41 -11.57 21.73
C GLY A 230 -2.30 -10.58 20.98
N GLU A 231 -2.40 -9.33 21.42
CA GLU A 231 -3.20 -8.32 20.73
C GLU A 231 -2.75 -8.11 19.27
N GLU A 232 -3.72 -8.07 18.37
CA GLU A 232 -3.50 -7.76 16.95
C GLU A 232 -3.56 -6.25 16.69
N SER A 233 -4.19 -5.50 17.60
CA SER A 233 -4.33 -4.04 17.58
C SER A 233 -4.50 -3.51 19.01
N ASP A 234 -3.97 -2.32 19.30
CA ASP A 234 -4.09 -1.64 20.60
C ASP A 234 -5.51 -1.10 20.84
N ILE A 235 -6.23 -0.76 19.77
CA ILE A 235 -7.62 -0.30 19.80
C ILE A 235 -8.36 -0.92 18.62
N PHE A 236 -9.49 -1.58 18.89
CA PHE A 236 -10.48 -1.94 17.88
C PHE A 236 -11.78 -1.18 18.14
N THR A 237 -12.44 -0.71 17.09
CA THR A 237 -13.69 0.07 17.19
C THR A 237 -14.60 -0.15 15.99
N SER A 238 -15.90 0.03 16.18
CA SER A 238 -16.89 0.19 15.11
C SER A 238 -17.39 1.65 14.99
N GLY A 239 -16.73 2.56 15.69
CA GLY A 239 -17.20 3.92 15.93
C GLY A 239 -16.67 4.98 14.95
N MET A 240 -15.65 4.69 14.12
CA MET A 240 -15.03 5.71 13.27
C MET A 240 -16.03 6.28 12.27
N LEU A 241 -16.06 7.60 12.13
CA LEU A 241 -16.95 8.30 11.20
C LEU A 241 -16.12 8.96 10.10
N VAL A 242 -16.38 8.56 8.85
CA VAL A 242 -15.76 9.14 7.64
C VAL A 242 -16.88 9.45 6.65
N ASP A 243 -17.00 10.70 6.24
CA ASP A 243 -18.06 11.19 5.35
C ASP A 243 -19.49 10.80 5.83
N GLY A 244 -19.75 10.92 7.14
CA GLY A 244 -21.03 10.55 7.76
C GLY A 244 -21.29 9.04 7.86
N LYS A 245 -20.34 8.19 7.46
CA LYS A 245 -20.49 6.72 7.51
C LYS A 245 -19.69 6.14 8.67
N ARG A 246 -20.33 5.27 9.45
CA ARG A 246 -19.64 4.45 10.45
C ARG A 246 -18.80 3.38 9.77
N MET A 247 -17.55 3.29 10.19
CA MET A 247 -16.54 2.35 9.72
C MET A 247 -15.87 1.68 10.92
N THR A 248 -15.43 0.45 10.72
CA THR A 248 -14.55 -0.24 11.68
C THR A 248 -13.13 0.31 11.60
N GLY A 249 -12.45 0.34 12.75
CA GLY A 249 -11.08 0.81 12.89
C GLY A 249 -10.22 -0.12 13.75
N ALA A 250 -8.99 -0.40 13.31
CA ALA A 250 -7.97 -1.06 14.12
C ALA A 250 -6.73 -0.17 14.21
N PHE A 251 -6.20 0.03 15.41
CA PHE A 251 -5.09 0.93 15.69
C PHE A 251 -3.87 0.16 16.17
N LEU A 252 -2.70 0.57 15.69
CA LEU A 252 -1.40 0.26 16.23
C LEU A 252 -0.78 1.54 16.80
N LEU A 253 -0.59 1.60 18.11
CA LEU A 253 -0.05 2.74 18.85
C LEU A 253 1.40 2.45 19.26
N LYS A 254 2.25 3.48 19.17
CA LYS A 254 3.61 3.43 19.70
C LYS A 254 4.03 4.74 20.35
N GLY A 255 4.22 4.67 21.66
CA GLY A 255 4.68 5.76 22.51
C GLY A 255 6.20 5.92 22.57
N PRO A 256 6.69 6.75 23.49
CA PRO A 256 8.04 7.31 23.46
C PRO A 256 9.13 6.42 24.07
N ALA A 257 8.87 5.13 24.32
CA ALA A 257 9.82 4.19 24.93
C ALA A 257 11.22 4.28 24.27
N LYS A 258 11.24 4.54 22.96
CA LYS A 258 12.39 5.11 22.25
C LYS A 258 11.92 6.28 21.38
N PHE A 259 12.13 7.51 21.84
CA PHE A 259 11.71 8.72 21.12
C PHE A 259 12.63 9.01 19.92
N HIS A 260 12.30 8.44 18.77
CA HIS A 260 12.99 8.62 17.49
C HIS A 260 12.02 8.26 16.35
N PRO A 261 12.34 8.54 15.08
CA PRO A 261 11.49 8.11 13.96
C PRO A 261 11.14 6.62 14.00
N MET A 262 9.88 6.27 13.77
CA MET A 262 9.44 4.88 13.74
C MET A 262 10.00 4.20 12.49
N THR A 263 10.82 3.19 12.72
CA THR A 263 11.34 2.25 11.73
C THR A 263 10.58 0.92 11.86
N PRO A 264 10.66 0.01 10.86
CA PRO A 264 10.04 -1.31 10.98
C PRO A 264 10.57 -2.13 12.17
N ARG A 265 11.78 -1.86 12.65
CA ARG A 265 12.37 -2.51 13.83
C ARG A 265 11.67 -2.13 15.14
N ASN A 266 10.91 -1.03 15.15
CA ASN A 266 10.10 -0.62 16.29
C ASN A 266 8.78 -1.40 16.39
N LEU A 267 8.40 -2.10 15.32
CA LEU A 267 7.12 -2.78 15.18
C LEU A 267 7.27 -4.30 15.34
N GLY A 268 8.05 -4.69 16.35
CA GLY A 268 8.35 -6.08 16.69
C GLY A 268 9.38 -6.75 15.77
N LYS A 269 9.57 -8.07 15.93
CA LYS A 269 10.58 -8.83 15.19
C LYS A 269 10.15 -8.92 13.73
N ASN A 270 10.96 -8.39 12.82
CA ASN A 270 10.63 -8.29 11.40
C ASN A 270 9.34 -7.47 11.11
N GLY A 271 8.96 -6.49 11.92
CA GLY A 271 7.77 -5.67 11.62
C GLY A 271 6.44 -6.44 11.71
N ASP A 272 6.42 -7.53 12.49
CA ASP A 272 5.28 -8.43 12.65
C ASP A 272 4.02 -7.74 13.19
N GLN A 273 4.14 -6.62 13.89
CA GLN A 273 2.98 -5.90 14.40
C GLN A 273 2.13 -5.27 13.27
N ILE A 274 2.74 -4.82 12.16
CA ILE A 274 1.95 -4.40 10.99
C ILE A 274 1.22 -5.61 10.40
N TYR A 275 1.91 -6.75 10.30
CA TYR A 275 1.31 -7.98 9.77
C TYR A 275 0.09 -8.42 10.60
N ARG A 276 0.20 -8.41 11.93
CA ARG A 276 -0.91 -8.70 12.84
C ARG A 276 -2.04 -7.69 12.72
N LEU A 277 -1.72 -6.39 12.65
CA LEU A 277 -2.72 -5.34 12.46
C LEU A 277 -3.59 -5.63 11.23
N PHE A 278 -3.00 -6.04 10.11
CA PHE A 278 -3.73 -6.34 8.87
C PHE A 278 -4.45 -7.69 8.86
N ASN A 279 -4.26 -8.55 9.86
CA ASN A 279 -5.09 -9.74 10.07
C ASN A 279 -6.45 -9.40 10.70
N VAL A 280 -6.57 -8.23 11.34
CA VAL A 280 -7.85 -7.74 11.86
C VAL A 280 -8.75 -7.33 10.68
N PRO A 281 -9.97 -7.88 10.53
CA PRO A 281 -10.89 -7.48 9.47
C PRO A 281 -11.53 -6.12 9.82
N THR A 282 -10.97 -5.05 9.29
CA THR A 282 -11.47 -3.68 9.53
C THR A 282 -11.46 -2.85 8.24
N ASP A 283 -12.24 -1.77 8.24
CA ASP A 283 -12.33 -0.81 7.13
C ASP A 283 -11.17 0.20 7.16
N ILE A 284 -10.67 0.55 8.35
CA ILE A 284 -9.60 1.53 8.54
C ILE A 284 -8.51 0.94 9.43
N TYR A 285 -7.28 0.95 8.94
CA TYR A 285 -6.08 0.60 9.69
C TYR A 285 -5.34 1.88 10.07
N VAL A 286 -5.04 2.07 11.35
CA VAL A 286 -4.40 3.28 11.86
C VAL A 286 -3.06 2.93 12.47
N ILE A 287 -2.00 3.61 12.03
CA ILE A 287 -0.67 3.49 12.64
C ILE A 287 -0.32 4.85 13.24
N GLN A 288 -0.21 4.87 14.56
CA GLN A 288 0.11 6.06 15.34
C GLN A 288 1.51 5.94 15.94
N HIS A 289 2.24 7.06 15.93
CA HIS A 289 3.52 7.16 16.62
C HIS A 289 3.73 8.52 17.28
N CYS A 290 4.46 8.56 18.39
CA CYS A 290 4.84 9.81 19.06
C CYS A 290 5.89 10.65 18.31
N HIS A 291 6.53 10.10 17.27
CA HIS A 291 7.49 10.78 16.39
C HIS A 291 7.07 10.61 14.91
N SER A 292 7.87 11.12 13.98
CA SER A 292 7.70 10.84 12.54
C SER A 292 7.67 9.33 12.23
N ILE A 293 6.85 8.92 11.27
CA ILE A 293 6.76 7.54 10.76
C ILE A 293 7.52 7.46 9.44
N GLU A 294 8.55 6.60 9.36
CA GLU A 294 9.42 6.51 8.19
C GLU A 294 8.71 5.93 6.95
N PRO A 295 9.22 6.24 5.73
CA PRO A 295 8.68 5.71 4.48
C PRO A 295 8.65 4.18 4.39
N SER A 296 9.57 3.47 5.05
CA SER A 296 9.65 2.00 5.07
C SER A 296 8.45 1.36 5.78
N VAL A 297 8.02 1.95 6.91
CA VAL A 297 6.81 1.54 7.64
C VAL A 297 5.57 1.80 6.79
N ARG A 298 5.49 3.01 6.20
CA ARG A 298 4.36 3.41 5.34
C ARG A 298 4.21 2.47 4.14
N GLY A 299 5.30 2.22 3.42
CA GLY A 299 5.29 1.32 2.26
C GLY A 299 4.95 -0.13 2.61
N THR A 300 5.29 -0.60 3.81
CA THR A 300 4.88 -1.94 4.27
C THR A 300 3.38 -2.00 4.54
N ALA A 301 2.83 -1.02 5.25
CA ALA A 301 1.40 -0.94 5.53
C ALA A 301 0.57 -0.76 4.25
N GLU A 302 1.02 0.08 3.31
CA GLU A 302 0.38 0.27 2.00
C GLU A 302 0.39 -1.02 1.17
N ALA A 303 1.46 -1.83 1.23
CA ALA A 303 1.51 -3.12 0.56
C ALA A 303 0.43 -4.07 1.13
N PHE A 304 0.31 -4.18 2.45
CA PHE A 304 -0.69 -5.05 3.07
C PHE A 304 -2.13 -4.56 2.81
N ALA A 305 -2.33 -3.25 2.86
CA ALA A 305 -3.61 -2.64 2.51
C ALA A 305 -3.98 -2.89 1.05
N LEU A 306 -3.03 -2.83 0.12
CA LEU A 306 -3.28 -3.16 -1.28
C LEU A 306 -3.78 -4.60 -1.42
N ARG A 307 -3.13 -5.57 -0.78
CA ARG A 307 -3.58 -6.97 -0.81
C ARG A 307 -5.00 -7.11 -0.29
N ARG A 308 -5.28 -6.48 0.86
CA ARG A 308 -6.59 -6.50 1.51
C ARG A 308 -7.66 -5.89 0.62
N MET A 309 -7.40 -4.70 0.04
CA MET A 309 -8.28 -3.96 -0.88
C MET A 309 -8.82 -4.81 -2.04
N LEU A 310 -8.05 -5.79 -2.53
CA LEU A 310 -8.50 -6.68 -3.62
C LEU A 310 -9.59 -7.67 -3.18
N THR A 311 -9.78 -7.86 -1.88
CA THR A 311 -10.77 -8.78 -1.29
C THR A 311 -11.85 -8.04 -0.51
N ALA A 312 -11.47 -7.01 0.25
CA ALA A 312 -12.38 -6.15 0.98
C ALA A 312 -11.81 -4.72 1.00
N PRO A 313 -12.61 -3.69 0.70
CA PRO A 313 -12.15 -2.32 0.77
C PRO A 313 -11.64 -1.94 2.17
N CYS A 314 -10.47 -1.31 2.23
CA CYS A 314 -9.88 -0.76 3.45
C CYS A 314 -9.04 0.49 3.15
N ARG A 315 -8.83 1.34 4.16
CA ARG A 315 -7.94 2.49 4.08
C ARG A 315 -6.88 2.44 5.18
N VAL A 316 -5.76 3.13 4.96
CA VAL A 316 -4.67 3.25 5.95
C VAL A 316 -4.52 4.71 6.33
N MET A 317 -4.48 4.97 7.63
CA MET A 317 -4.23 6.29 8.20
C MET A 317 -2.97 6.26 9.04
N PHE A 318 -2.16 7.31 8.90
CA PHE A 318 -0.97 7.51 9.71
C PHE A 318 -1.16 8.75 10.59
N ILE A 319 -0.93 8.60 11.89
CA ILE A 319 -0.96 9.71 12.86
C ILE A 319 0.45 9.80 13.43
N ASP A 320 1.28 10.70 12.89
CA ASP A 320 2.65 10.86 13.38
C ASP A 320 2.71 11.73 14.65
N GLY A 321 3.92 11.98 15.15
CA GLY A 321 4.10 12.78 16.37
C GLY A 321 3.52 14.18 16.26
N TRP A 322 3.54 14.81 15.08
CA TRP A 322 3.00 16.15 14.88
C TRP A 322 1.47 16.12 14.91
N ASP A 323 0.85 15.13 14.27
CA ASP A 323 -0.59 14.95 14.32
C ASP A 323 -1.06 14.58 15.73
N THR A 324 -0.28 13.75 16.43
CA THR A 324 -0.53 13.40 17.84
C THR A 324 -0.45 14.65 18.73
N ALA A 325 0.56 15.50 18.55
CA ALA A 325 0.70 16.76 19.29
C ALA A 325 -0.51 17.69 19.07
N ARG A 326 -0.98 17.78 17.82
CA ARG A 326 -2.16 18.59 17.48
C ARG A 326 -3.44 18.05 18.12
N LEU A 327 -3.64 16.73 18.12
CA LEU A 327 -4.75 16.07 18.82
C LEU A 327 -4.71 16.39 20.31
N LEU A 328 -3.55 16.18 20.96
CA LEU A 328 -3.37 16.49 22.37
C LEU A 328 -3.67 17.96 22.69
N LYS A 329 -3.21 18.89 21.85
CA LYS A 329 -3.49 20.32 22.03
C LYS A 329 -4.98 20.65 21.89
N ALA A 330 -5.64 20.11 20.87
CA ALA A 330 -7.07 20.35 20.63
C ALA A 330 -7.94 19.93 21.84
N HIS A 331 -7.48 18.94 22.61
CA HIS A 331 -8.17 18.42 23.78
C HIS A 331 -7.56 18.87 25.12
N GLY A 332 -6.70 19.89 25.13
CA GLY A 332 -6.15 20.47 26.36
C GLY A 332 -5.16 19.57 27.11
N LEU A 333 -4.66 18.51 26.47
CA LEU A 333 -3.71 17.54 27.03
C LEU A 333 -2.25 17.83 26.64
N TRP A 334 -2.01 18.87 25.82
CA TRP A 334 -0.66 19.26 25.45
C TRP A 334 0.11 19.84 26.66
N PRO A 335 1.29 19.31 27.01
CA PRO A 335 2.08 19.80 28.13
C PRO A 335 2.50 21.26 27.90
N LYS A 336 2.41 22.07 28.96
CA LYS A 336 2.99 23.42 28.95
C LYS A 336 4.48 23.32 29.19
N LEU A 337 5.28 24.11 28.47
CA LEU A 337 6.66 24.39 28.86
C LEU A 337 6.62 25.02 30.26
N SER A 338 7.08 24.29 31.28
CA SER A 338 7.45 24.90 32.54
C SER A 338 8.66 25.79 32.24
N LEU A 339 8.46 27.10 32.26
CA LEU A 339 9.53 28.10 32.25
C LEU A 339 10.37 27.86 33.51
N GLY A 340 11.48 27.14 33.34
CA GLY A 340 12.53 27.02 34.33
C GLY A 340 13.48 28.21 34.25
#